data_AF-A0A269PDX4-F1
#
_entry.id   AF-A0A269PDX4-F1
#
_cell.length_a   1.000
_cell.length_b   1.000
_cell.length_c   1.000
_cell.angle_alpha   90.00
_cell.angle_beta   90.00
_cell.angle_gamma   90.00
#
_symmetry.space_group_name_H-M   'P 1'
#
loop_
_entity.id
_entity.type
_entity.pdbx_description
1 polymer ?
#
loop_
_entity_poly.entity_id
_entity_poly.type
_entity_poly.pdbx_seq_one_letter_code
_entity_poly.pdbx_strand_id
1 'polypeptide(L)' 'MLSPKTTTSPARQAPEERTPLRHIIHHEEADGTIHYLCGIQRAPGAAVKGTHADKVNCAACEAAAYLLEVMP' A
#
# COMPACT_ATOMS: atom_id res chain seq x y z
N MET A 1 51.59 -3.91 12.40
CA MET A 1 50.45 -2.99 12.27
C MET A 1 49.20 -3.84 12.10
N LEU A 2 48.25 -3.77 13.04
CA LEU A 2 47.02 -4.59 13.03
C LEU A 2 45.90 -3.76 12.39
N SER A 3 45.42 -4.17 11.22
CA SER A 3 44.29 -3.51 10.55
C SER A 3 42.99 -3.75 11.34
N PRO A 4 42.15 -2.73 11.57
CA PRO A 4 40.87 -2.92 12.24
C PRO A 4 39.94 -3.74 11.34
N LYS A 5 39.38 -4.84 11.85
CA LYS A 5 38.27 -5.55 11.20
C LYS A 5 36.98 -4.81 11.52
N THR A 6 36.46 -4.06 10.58
CA THR A 6 35.11 -3.48 10.66
C THR A 6 34.11 -4.58 10.31
N THR A 7 33.51 -5.21 11.32
CA THR A 7 32.32 -6.05 11.11
C THR A 7 31.15 -5.12 10.82
N THR A 8 30.74 -5.04 9.55
CA THR A 8 29.48 -4.43 9.15
C THR A 8 28.41 -5.52 9.17
N SER A 9 28.02 -5.97 10.37
CA SER A 9 26.80 -6.78 10.47
C SER A 9 25.62 -5.88 10.10
N PRO A 10 24.79 -6.22 9.09
CA PRO A 10 23.55 -5.49 8.86
C PRO A 10 22.75 -5.53 10.16
N ALA A 11 22.41 -4.35 10.69
CA ALA A 11 21.49 -4.28 11.82
C ALA A 11 20.21 -5.01 11.39
N ARG A 12 19.84 -6.08 12.11
CA ARG A 12 18.53 -6.73 11.96
C ARG A 12 17.48 -5.63 12.11
N GLN A 13 16.89 -5.20 11.01
CA GLN A 13 15.76 -4.28 11.05
C GLN A 13 14.63 -5.01 11.78
N ALA A 14 14.16 -4.41 12.88
CA ALA A 14 12.92 -4.86 13.49
C ALA A 14 11.83 -4.82 12.40
N PRO A 15 10.96 -5.83 12.30
CA PRO A 15 9.81 -5.73 11.42
C PRO A 15 9.01 -4.51 11.90
N GLU A 16 9.02 -3.43 11.12
CA GLU A 16 8.09 -2.34 11.35
C GLU A 16 6.70 -2.98 11.39
N GLU A 17 5.96 -2.69 12.45
CA GLU A 17 4.57 -3.09 12.60
C GLU A 17 3.78 -2.35 11.51
N ARG A 18 3.76 -2.93 10.30
CA ARG A 18 3.15 -2.30 9.12
C ARG A 18 1.66 -2.26 9.34
N THR A 19 1.13 -1.07 9.61
CA THR A 19 -0.31 -0.85 9.65
C THR A 19 -0.93 -1.34 8.33
N PRO A 20 -1.95 -2.21 8.36
CA PRO A 20 -2.58 -2.69 7.15
C PRO A 20 -3.20 -1.52 6.38
N LEU A 21 -2.88 -1.44 5.09
CA LEU A 21 -3.37 -0.38 4.21
C LEU A 21 -4.72 -0.74 3.59
N ARG A 22 -5.59 0.26 3.47
CA ARG A 22 -6.84 0.23 2.71
C ARG A 22 -6.65 0.94 1.38
N HIS A 23 -7.05 0.30 0.29
CA HIS A 23 -7.05 0.91 -1.05
C HIS A 23 -8.45 1.36 -1.46
N ILE A 24 -8.52 2.48 -2.17
CA ILE A 24 -9.80 3.03 -2.68
C ILE A 24 -10.02 2.47 -4.08
N ILE A 25 -11.18 1.84 -4.29
CA ILE A 25 -11.56 1.25 -5.58
C ILE A 25 -11.86 2.39 -6.55
N HIS A 26 -11.21 2.36 -7.72
CA HIS A 26 -11.50 3.26 -8.83
C HIS A 26 -12.64 2.69 -9.68
N HIS A 27 -12.48 1.45 -10.17
CA HIS A 27 -13.53 0.70 -10.84
C HIS A 27 -13.27 -0.80 -10.76
N GLU A 28 -14.28 -1.58 -11.13
CA GLU A 28 -14.21 -3.03 -11.25
C GLU A 28 -14.64 -3.42 -12.66
N GLU A 29 -13.84 -4.28 -13.28
CA GLU A 29 -14.15 -4.84 -14.60
C GLU A 29 -15.24 -5.92 -14.50
N ALA A 30 -15.83 -6.27 -15.65
CA ALA A 30 -16.89 -7.29 -15.71
C ALA A 30 -16.40 -8.69 -15.30
N ASP A 31 -15.10 -8.96 -15.43
CA ASP A 31 -14.47 -10.20 -14.98
C ASP A 31 -14.21 -10.25 -13.46
N GLY A 32 -14.45 -9.14 -12.75
CA GLY A 32 -14.21 -8.97 -11.32
C GLY A 32 -12.82 -8.44 -10.96
N THR A 33 -12.00 -8.07 -11.95
CA THR A 33 -10.71 -7.42 -11.72
C THR A 33 -10.92 -6.03 -11.12
N ILE A 34 -10.26 -5.76 -10.00
CA ILE A 34 -10.41 -4.50 -9.26
C ILE A 34 -9.21 -3.59 -9.56
N HIS A 35 -9.50 -2.38 -10.03
CA HIS A 35 -8.53 -1.31 -10.21
C HIS A 35 -8.66 -0.32 -9.07
N TYR A 36 -7.58 -0.05 -8.35
CA TYR A 36 -7.54 0.96 -7.29
C TYR A 36 -7.02 2.30 -7.79
N LEU A 37 -7.36 3.39 -7.08
CA LEU A 37 -6.88 4.74 -7.40
C LEU A 37 -5.35 4.86 -7.42
N CYS A 38 -4.63 4.04 -6.64
CA CYS A 38 -3.17 4.04 -6.64
C CYS A 38 -2.55 3.27 -7.82
N GLY A 39 -3.36 2.79 -8.78
CA GLY A 39 -2.90 2.05 -9.96
C GLY A 39 -2.65 0.55 -9.73
N ILE A 40 -2.87 0.05 -8.51
CA ILE A 40 -2.77 -1.39 -8.22
C ILE A 40 -3.99 -2.11 -8.79
N GLN A 41 -3.75 -3.27 -9.39
CA GLN A 41 -4.79 -4.20 -9.84
C GLN A 41 -4.83 -5.43 -8.95
N ARG A 42 -6.04 -5.96 -8.73
CA ARG A 42 -6.25 -7.24 -8.03
C ARG A 42 -7.15 -8.14 -8.83
N ALA A 43 -6.76 -9.40 -8.89
CA ALA A 43 -7.56 -10.46 -9.47
C ALA A 43 -8.90 -10.61 -8.73
N PRO A 44 -9.92 -11.17 -9.39
CA PRO A 44 -11.21 -11.46 -8.78
C PRO A 44 -11.05 -12.30 -7.51
N GLY A 45 -11.75 -11.92 -6.43
CA GLY A 45 -11.71 -12.62 -5.15
C GLY A 45 -10.43 -12.44 -4.31
N ALA A 46 -9.39 -11.77 -4.84
CA ALA A 46 -8.15 -11.52 -4.10
C ALA A 46 -8.25 -10.36 -3.09
N ALA A 47 -9.38 -9.66 -3.05
CA ALA A 47 -9.62 -8.55 -2.13
C ALA A 47 -10.99 -8.65 -1.47
N VAL A 48 -11.03 -8.32 -0.18
CA VAL A 48 -12.28 -8.15 0.58
C VAL A 48 -12.70 -6.69 0.47
N LYS A 49 -13.92 -6.46 -0.02
CA LYS A 49 -14.52 -5.12 -0.10
C LYS A 49 -15.25 -4.81 1.20
N GLY A 50 -15.12 -3.59 1.72
CA GLY A 50 -15.86 -3.15 2.89
C GLY A 50 -15.22 -1.99 3.63
N THR A 51 -15.86 -1.62 4.74
CA THR A 51 -15.33 -0.65 5.69
C THR A 51 -14.32 -1.34 6.60
N HIS A 52 -13.14 -0.74 6.77
CA HIS A 52 -12.09 -1.24 7.65
C HIS A 52 -11.73 -0.14 8.64
N ALA A 53 -12.15 -0.30 9.90
CA ALA A 53 -11.89 0.69 10.96
C ALA A 53 -10.45 0.61 11.51
N ASP A 54 -9.79 -0.50 11.27
CA ASP A 54 -8.43 -0.85 11.71
C ASP A 54 -7.35 -0.51 10.67
N LYS A 55 -7.74 0.01 9.51
CA LYS A 55 -6.84 0.26 8.37
C LYS A 55 -6.74 1.73 8.05
N VAL A 56 -5.54 2.16 7.70
CA VAL A 56 -5.28 3.51 7.17
C VAL A 56 -5.35 3.49 5.66
N ASN A 57 -5.77 4.59 5.04
CA ASN A 57 -5.78 4.66 3.58
C ASN A 57 -4.35 4.60 3.02
N CYS A 58 -4.19 3.96 1.87
CA CYS A 58 -2.98 4.06 1.09
C CYS A 58 -2.76 5.53 0.70
N ALA A 59 -1.60 6.09 1.06
CA ALA A 59 -1.27 7.50 0.78
C ALA A 59 -1.42 7.88 -0.70
N ALA A 60 -1.09 6.97 -1.62
CA ALA A 60 -1.30 7.20 -3.05
C ALA A 60 -2.79 7.26 -3.44
N CYS A 61 -3.64 6.43 -2.82
CA CYS A 61 -5.09 6.51 -3.02
C CYS A 61 -5.66 7.82 -2.46
N GLU A 62 -5.17 8.24 -1.29
CA GLU A 62 -5.62 9.48 -0.64
C GLU A 62 -5.22 10.72 -1.46
N ALA A 63 -3.97 10.78 -1.92
CA ALA A 63 -3.52 11.84 -2.81
C ALA A 63 -4.30 11.88 -4.13
N ALA A 64 -4.56 10.71 -4.75
CA ALA A 64 -5.35 10.64 -5.98
C ALA A 64 -6.80 11.08 -5.77
N ALA A 65 -7.43 10.69 -4.65
CA ALA A 65 -8.78 11.14 -4.30
C ALA A 65 -8.83 12.66 -4.11
N TYR A 66 -7.86 13.23 -3.39
CA TYR A 66 -7.75 14.68 -3.22
C TYR A 66 -7.60 15.42 -4.56
N LEU A 67 -6.76 14.91 -5.48
CA LEU A 67 -6.61 15.54 -6.80
C LEU A 67 -7.91 15.52 -7.61
N LEU A 68 -8.70 14.46 -7.52
CA LEU A 68 -10.01 14.38 -8.17
C LEU A 68 -11.04 15.35 -7.56
N GLU A 69 -11.00 15.56 -6.25
CA GLU A 69 -11.91 16.49 -5.57
C GLU A 69 -11.58 17.96 -5.86
N VAL A 70 -10.30 18.29 -6.04
CA VAL A 70 -9.82 19.68 -6.11
C VAL A 70 -9.56 20.15 -7.54
N MET A 71 -9.35 19.23 -8.49
CA MET A 71 -9.15 19.53 -9.92
C MET A 71 -10.12 18.71 -10.81
N PRO A 72 -11.38 19.17 -10.96
CA PRO A 72 -12.38 18.48 -11.77
C PRO A 72 -12.11 18.55 -13.28
#